data_AF-A0AAW8FZF4-F1
#
_entry.id   AF-A0AAW8FZF4-F1
#
_cell.length_a   1.000
_cell.length_b   1.000
_cell.length_c   1.000
_cell.angle_alpha   90.00
_cell.angle_beta   90.00
_cell.angle_gamma   90.00
#
_symmetry.space_group_name_H-M   'P 1'
#
loop_
_entity.id
_entity.type
_entity.pdbx_description
1 polymer ?
#
loop_
_entity_poly.entity_id
_entity_poly.type
_entity_poly.pdbx_seq_one_letter_code
_entity_poly.pdbx_strand_id
1 'polypeptide(L)'
;MIGIKQDFLYLRKSCFFMKKIILFILMLAFLASCTSKMNQYIKDDHNVNKRHGKWKEEYSADDGTMVALGKYRNGEKTGTWKTYLGNRLYEKNKIRKDITRTKRYYPDGKLMESGQSKLEVSDHERHWFYFGPWKYYNKEGKLSYIKIYNNGNKTDSISKAK
;
A
#
# COMPACT_ATOMS: atom_id res chain seq x y z
N MET A 1 -3.55 -22.06 66.24
CA MET A 1 -4.25 -22.61 65.06
C MET A 1 -4.78 -21.53 64.08
N ILE A 2 -4.52 -20.23 64.31
CA ILE A 2 -5.09 -19.12 63.52
C ILE A 2 -4.16 -18.70 62.36
N GLY A 3 -2.83 -18.75 62.53
CA GLY A 3 -1.86 -18.35 61.50
C GLY A 3 -1.94 -19.17 60.20
N ILE A 4 -2.10 -20.49 60.30
CA ILE A 4 -2.15 -21.39 59.13
C ILE A 4 -3.33 -21.06 58.18
N LYS A 5 -4.47 -20.61 58.72
CA LYS A 5 -5.65 -20.24 57.91
C LYS A 5 -5.44 -18.92 57.15
N GLN A 6 -4.67 -17.99 57.71
CA GLN A 6 -4.41 -16.68 57.13
C GLN A 6 -3.40 -16.78 55.97
N ASP A 7 -2.39 -17.63 56.12
CA ASP A 7 -1.42 -17.96 55.08
C ASP A 7 -2.08 -18.69 53.89
N PHE A 8 -3.00 -19.62 54.16
CA PHE A 8 -3.75 -20.32 53.12
C PHE A 8 -4.66 -19.38 52.31
N LEU A 9 -5.29 -18.40 52.97
CA LEU A 9 -6.14 -17.41 52.31
C LEU A 9 -5.31 -16.45 51.44
N TYR A 10 -4.12 -16.07 51.91
CA TYR A 10 -3.17 -15.23 51.17
C TYR A 10 -2.64 -15.96 49.92
N LEU A 11 -2.22 -17.21 50.06
CA LEU A 11 -1.78 -18.06 48.94
C LEU A 11 -2.89 -18.25 47.89
N ARG A 12 -4.15 -18.44 48.31
CA ARG A 12 -5.29 -18.61 47.40
C ARG A 12 -5.65 -17.32 46.64
N LYS A 13 -5.61 -16.16 47.30
CA LYS A 13 -5.82 -14.85 46.66
C LYS A 13 -4.68 -14.49 45.71
N SER A 14 -3.44 -14.76 46.10
CA SER A 14 -2.24 -14.59 45.26
C SER A 14 -2.29 -15.47 44.02
N CYS A 15 -2.68 -16.75 44.15
CA CYS A 15 -2.84 -17.68 43.03
C CYS A 15 -3.98 -17.25 42.06
N PHE A 16 -5.09 -16.72 42.59
CA PHE A 16 -6.18 -16.20 41.78
C PHE A 16 -5.79 -14.92 41.01
N PHE A 17 -5.01 -14.03 41.64
CA PHE A 17 -4.46 -12.83 41.01
C PHE A 17 -3.44 -13.17 39.92
N MET A 18 -2.55 -14.14 40.19
CA MET A 18 -1.59 -14.69 39.22
C MET A 18 -2.28 -15.32 38.01
N LYS A 19 -3.37 -16.08 38.21
CA LYS A 19 -4.17 -16.64 37.10
C LYS A 19 -4.78 -15.56 36.22
N LYS A 20 -5.27 -14.45 36.80
CA LYS A 20 -5.79 -13.31 36.03
C LYS A 20 -4.71 -12.60 35.23
N ILE A 21 -3.52 -12.43 35.80
CA ILE A 21 -2.36 -11.87 35.09
C ILE A 21 -1.95 -12.77 33.92
N ILE A 22 -1.87 -14.10 34.13
CA ILE A 22 -1.57 -15.06 33.07
C ILE A 22 -2.62 -15.01 31.96
N LEU A 23 -3.91 -14.93 32.31
CA LEU A 23 -5.00 -14.80 31.32
C LEU A 23 -4.89 -13.50 30.51
N PHE A 24 -4.49 -12.40 31.15
CA PHE A 24 -4.30 -11.11 30.52
C PHE A 24 -3.08 -11.09 29.58
N ILE A 25 -1.98 -11.74 29.98
CA ILE A 25 -0.77 -11.92 29.16
C ILE A 25 -1.08 -12.80 27.93
N LEU A 26 -1.86 -13.87 28.09
CA LEU A 26 -2.30 -14.73 26.97
C LEU A 26 -3.20 -13.97 25.99
N MET A 27 -4.09 -13.10 26.46
CA MET A 27 -4.92 -12.22 25.62
C MET A 27 -4.08 -11.20 24.85
N LEU A 28 -3.05 -10.61 25.49
CA LEU A 28 -2.11 -9.70 24.84
C LEU A 28 -1.23 -10.40 23.78
N ALA A 29 -0.84 -11.66 24.01
CA ALA A 29 -0.07 -12.46 23.07
C ALA A 29 -0.85 -12.78 21.78
N PHE A 30 -2.19 -12.94 21.85
CA PHE A 30 -3.03 -13.15 20.68
C PHE A 30 -3.09 -11.92 19.74
N LEU A 31 -2.92 -10.70 20.28
CA LEU A 31 -2.91 -9.47 19.50
C LEU A 31 -1.59 -9.23 18.73
N ALA A 32 -0.50 -9.91 19.13
CA ALA A 32 0.82 -9.79 18.49
C ALA A 32 0.95 -10.57 17.17
N SER A 33 -0.03 -11.43 16.83
CA SER A 33 0.04 -12.35 15.68
C SER A 33 -0.16 -11.69 14.30
N CYS A 34 -0.48 -10.40 14.24
CA CYS A 34 -0.78 -9.72 12.97
C CYS A 34 0.46 -9.04 12.32
N THR A 35 1.62 -9.71 12.27
CA THR A 35 2.75 -9.25 11.43
C THR A 35 2.71 -9.96 10.07
N SER A 36 2.00 -9.36 9.11
CA SER A 36 1.97 -9.90 7.74
C SER A 36 3.39 -9.87 7.13
N LYS A 37 3.97 -11.04 6.84
CA LYS A 37 5.27 -11.17 6.15
C LYS A 37 5.26 -10.40 4.81
N MET A 38 6.38 -9.76 4.49
CA MET A 38 6.60 -9.04 3.23
C MET A 38 7.02 -10.00 2.11
N ASN A 39 6.76 -9.63 0.86
CA ASN A 39 7.28 -10.28 -0.34
C ASN A 39 6.94 -11.78 -0.43
N GLN A 40 5.69 -12.14 -0.10
CA GLN A 40 5.24 -13.53 -0.11
C GLN A 40 4.63 -13.92 -1.46
N TYR A 41 4.68 -15.22 -1.73
CA TYR A 41 4.03 -15.87 -2.87
C TYR A 41 2.98 -16.87 -2.37
N ILE A 42 1.94 -17.08 -3.17
CA ILE A 42 0.99 -18.20 -3.07
C ILE A 42 0.97 -18.94 -4.40
N LYS A 43 0.53 -20.20 -4.41
CA LYS A 43 0.25 -20.91 -5.66
C LYS A 43 -1.19 -20.68 -6.09
N ASP A 44 -1.42 -20.50 -7.38
CA ASP A 44 -2.76 -20.60 -7.97
C ASP A 44 -3.12 -22.06 -8.28
N ASP A 45 -4.30 -22.27 -8.87
CA ASP A 45 -4.85 -23.60 -9.19
C ASP A 45 -3.98 -24.39 -10.19
N HIS A 46 -3.09 -23.70 -10.92
CA HIS A 46 -2.15 -24.28 -11.88
C HIS A 46 -0.73 -24.41 -11.29
N ASN A 47 -0.59 -24.32 -9.95
CA ASN A 47 0.69 -24.36 -9.24
C ASN A 47 1.68 -23.22 -9.60
N VAL A 48 1.21 -22.12 -10.18
CA VAL A 48 2.04 -20.98 -10.52
C VAL A 48 2.18 -20.06 -9.31
N ASN A 49 3.42 -19.66 -9.00
CA ASN A 49 3.68 -18.72 -7.92
C ASN A 49 3.19 -17.31 -8.27
N LYS A 50 2.28 -16.78 -7.46
CA LYS A 50 1.70 -15.44 -7.57
C LYS A 50 2.05 -14.62 -6.33
N ARG A 51 2.49 -13.38 -6.56
CA ARG A 51 2.74 -12.42 -5.47
C ARG A 51 1.46 -12.20 -4.65
N HIS A 52 1.56 -12.18 -3.33
CA HIS A 52 0.41 -11.97 -2.45
C HIS A 52 0.82 -11.23 -1.17
N GLY A 53 -0.08 -10.39 -0.66
CA GLY A 53 0.14 -9.64 0.57
C GLY A 53 1.01 -8.41 0.36
N LYS A 54 1.68 -7.95 1.42
CA LYS A 54 2.49 -6.73 1.36
C LYS A 54 3.76 -6.98 0.56
N TRP A 55 4.14 -6.00 -0.24
CA TRP A 55 5.29 -6.07 -1.13
C TRP A 55 6.12 -4.80 -1.11
N LYS A 56 7.44 -4.99 -1.30
CA LYS A 56 8.45 -3.98 -1.54
C LYS A 56 9.16 -4.34 -2.84
N GLU A 57 9.12 -3.42 -3.80
CA GLU A 57 9.85 -3.48 -5.06
C GLU A 57 10.91 -2.40 -5.09
N GLU A 58 12.06 -2.68 -5.69
CA GLU A 58 13.15 -1.72 -5.87
C GLU A 58 13.45 -1.60 -7.36
N TYR A 59 13.66 -0.36 -7.82
CA TYR A 59 13.96 -0.04 -9.21
C TYR A 59 15.14 0.93 -9.26
N SER A 60 16.07 0.70 -10.18
CA SER A 60 17.11 1.67 -10.48
C SER A 60 16.51 2.84 -11.26
N ALA A 61 16.85 4.06 -10.86
CA ALA A 61 16.57 5.29 -11.59
C ALA A 61 17.84 6.15 -11.62
N ASP A 62 17.89 7.13 -12.54
CA ASP A 62 19.06 7.99 -12.73
C ASP A 62 19.42 8.75 -11.44
N ASP A 63 18.40 9.18 -10.69
CA ASP A 63 18.54 9.92 -9.43
C ASP A 63 18.65 9.00 -8.18
N GLY A 64 18.85 7.69 -8.39
CA GLY A 64 19.02 6.68 -7.33
C GLY A 64 17.95 5.58 -7.32
N THR A 65 17.83 4.87 -6.21
CA THR A 65 16.90 3.73 -6.12
C THR A 65 15.48 4.18 -5.75
N MET A 66 14.50 3.79 -6.55
CA MET A 66 13.09 3.92 -6.21
C MET A 66 12.60 2.70 -5.44
N VAL A 67 11.87 2.92 -4.35
CA VAL A 67 11.26 1.86 -3.54
C VAL A 67 9.74 1.98 -3.62
N ALA A 68 9.07 0.98 -4.19
CA ALA A 68 7.61 0.90 -4.23
C ALA A 68 7.07 -0.05 -3.17
N LEU A 69 6.15 0.45 -2.35
CA LEU A 69 5.47 -0.30 -1.30
C LEU A 69 3.99 -0.40 -1.60
N GLY A 70 3.44 -1.61 -1.50
CA GLY A 70 2.02 -1.82 -1.68
C GLY A 70 1.59 -3.24 -1.37
N LYS A 71 0.50 -3.67 -2.01
CA LYS A 71 -0.04 -5.01 -1.85
C LYS A 71 -0.32 -5.67 -3.18
N TYR A 72 -0.06 -6.96 -3.23
CA TYR A 72 -0.53 -7.84 -4.27
C TYR A 72 -1.68 -8.70 -3.78
N ARG A 73 -2.59 -9.04 -4.68
CA ARG A 73 -3.59 -10.10 -4.52
C ARG A 73 -3.54 -10.96 -5.78
N ASN A 74 -3.14 -12.22 -5.62
CA ASN A 74 -3.06 -13.21 -6.70
C ASN A 74 -2.26 -12.72 -7.92
N GLY A 75 -1.12 -12.07 -7.67
CA GLY A 75 -0.24 -11.56 -8.72
C GLY A 75 -0.57 -10.15 -9.20
N GLU A 76 -1.73 -9.59 -8.84
CA GLU A 76 -2.13 -8.24 -9.25
C GLU A 76 -1.93 -7.19 -8.15
N LYS A 77 -1.45 -6.00 -8.54
CA LYS A 77 -1.31 -4.87 -7.62
C LYS A 77 -2.69 -4.40 -7.17
N THR A 78 -2.89 -4.20 -5.87
CA THR A 78 -4.16 -3.74 -5.30
C THR A 78 -3.98 -2.64 -4.26
N GLY A 79 -5.06 -1.89 -4.01
CA GLY A 79 -5.12 -0.91 -2.93
C GLY A 79 -4.29 0.33 -3.23
N THR A 80 -3.47 0.76 -2.27
CA THR A 80 -2.60 1.93 -2.43
C THR A 80 -1.15 1.49 -2.54
N TRP A 81 -0.51 1.92 -3.62
CA TRP A 81 0.92 1.80 -3.84
C TRP A 81 1.56 3.17 -3.66
N LYS A 82 2.71 3.20 -2.97
CA LYS A 82 3.53 4.39 -2.79
C LYS A 82 4.94 4.10 -3.25
N THR A 83 5.45 4.93 -4.16
CA THR A 83 6.82 4.85 -4.65
C THR A 83 7.61 6.01 -4.06
N TYR A 84 8.77 5.70 -3.51
CA TYR A 84 9.67 6.65 -2.89
C TYR A 84 10.98 6.72 -3.66
N LEU A 85 11.56 7.90 -3.79
CA LEU A 85 12.94 8.11 -4.24
C LEU A 85 13.72 8.67 -3.05
N GLY A 86 14.62 7.87 -2.49
CA GLY A 86 15.16 8.11 -1.15
C GLY A 86 14.02 8.19 -0.11
N ASN A 87 13.99 9.29 0.66
CA ASN A 87 12.95 9.52 1.69
C ASN A 87 11.72 10.29 1.17
N ARG A 88 11.66 10.61 -0.13
CA ARG A 88 10.62 11.46 -0.71
C ARG A 88 9.55 10.62 -1.40
N LEU A 89 8.28 10.94 -1.16
CA LEU A 89 7.17 10.31 -1.90
C LEU A 89 7.18 10.82 -3.34
N TYR A 90 7.53 9.95 -4.28
CA TYR A 90 7.58 10.27 -5.70
C TYR A 90 6.23 10.05 -6.38
N GLU A 91 5.57 8.92 -6.08
CA GLU A 91 4.31 8.53 -6.71
C GLU A 91 3.36 7.86 -5.72
N LYS A 92 2.05 8.09 -5.91
CA LYS A 92 0.98 7.39 -5.21
C LYS A 92 -0.06 6.91 -6.21
N ASN A 93 -0.23 5.60 -6.28
CA ASN A 93 -1.23 4.92 -7.09
C ASN A 93 -2.35 4.36 -6.21
N LYS A 94 -3.60 4.68 -6.53
CA LYS A 94 -4.78 4.09 -5.90
C LYS A 94 -5.51 3.23 -6.92
N ILE A 95 -5.44 1.92 -6.72
CA ILE A 95 -5.95 0.91 -7.63
C ILE A 95 -7.32 0.46 -7.12
N ARG A 96 -8.34 0.55 -7.97
CA ARG A 96 -9.70 0.08 -7.73
C ARG A 96 -10.22 -0.58 -9.00
N LYS A 97 -10.42 -1.90 -8.95
CA LYS A 97 -10.74 -2.73 -10.13
C LYS A 97 -9.65 -2.54 -11.20
N ASP A 98 -10.05 -2.22 -12.41
CA ASP A 98 -9.23 -1.92 -13.59
C ASP A 98 -8.65 -0.49 -13.60
N ILE A 99 -9.14 0.41 -12.75
CA ILE A 99 -8.73 1.82 -12.76
C ILE A 99 -7.64 2.08 -11.71
N THR A 100 -6.56 2.72 -12.16
CA THR A 100 -5.51 3.27 -11.29
C THR A 100 -5.56 4.79 -11.34
N ARG A 101 -5.71 5.43 -10.17
CA ARG A 101 -5.58 6.88 -10.03
C ARG A 101 -4.17 7.21 -9.55
N THR A 102 -3.45 7.99 -10.32
CA THR A 102 -2.04 8.31 -10.11
C THR A 102 -1.87 9.74 -9.67
N LYS A 103 -0.98 9.96 -8.71
CA LYS A 103 -0.43 11.26 -8.34
C LYS A 103 1.08 11.15 -8.30
N ARG A 104 1.79 12.03 -9.01
CA ARG A 104 3.25 12.19 -8.87
C ARG A 104 3.56 13.55 -8.25
N TYR A 105 4.69 13.60 -7.55
CA TYR A 105 5.05 14.73 -6.71
C TYR A 105 6.45 15.23 -7.05
N TYR A 106 6.65 16.53 -6.89
CA TYR A 106 7.97 17.14 -6.90
C TYR A 106 8.77 16.74 -5.65
N PRO A 107 10.10 16.96 -5.64
CA PRO A 107 10.94 16.66 -4.48
C PRO A 107 10.52 17.38 -3.19
N ASP A 108 9.86 18.54 -3.30
CA ASP A 108 9.31 19.31 -2.17
C ASP A 108 7.93 18.79 -1.70
N GLY A 109 7.40 17.74 -2.32
CA GLY A 109 6.12 17.12 -2.00
C GLY A 109 4.90 17.78 -2.65
N LYS A 110 5.07 18.86 -3.43
CA LYS A 110 3.96 19.46 -4.18
C LYS A 110 3.49 18.52 -5.29
N LEU A 111 2.20 18.56 -5.60
CA LEU A 111 1.64 17.75 -6.69
C LEU A 111 2.25 18.22 -8.01
N MET A 112 2.90 17.30 -8.71
CA MET A 112 3.47 17.55 -10.04
C MET A 112 2.44 17.23 -11.12
N GLU A 113 1.73 16.11 -10.96
CA GLU A 113 0.70 15.70 -11.89
C GLU A 113 -0.26 14.69 -11.29
N SER A 114 -1.44 14.61 -11.87
CA SER A 114 -2.44 13.62 -11.50
C SER A 114 -3.32 13.24 -12.67
N GLY A 115 -3.67 11.97 -12.74
CA GLY A 115 -4.54 11.43 -13.75
C GLY A 115 -4.95 10.01 -13.43
N GLN A 116 -5.31 9.26 -14.46
CA GLN A 116 -5.74 7.89 -14.32
C GLN A 116 -5.38 7.05 -15.54
N SER A 117 -5.22 5.76 -15.28
CA SER A 117 -5.03 4.74 -16.28
C SER A 117 -6.00 3.59 -16.04
N LYS A 118 -6.22 2.80 -17.08
CA LYS A 118 -7.00 1.56 -17.02
C LYS A 118 -6.13 0.38 -17.44
N LEU A 119 -6.35 -0.76 -16.81
CA LEU A 119 -5.83 -2.05 -17.21
C LEU A 119 -7.00 -2.92 -17.70
N GLU A 120 -7.08 -3.15 -19.00
CA GLU A 120 -8.03 -4.08 -19.61
C GLU A 120 -7.33 -5.43 -19.81
N VAL A 121 -7.98 -6.50 -19.37
CA VAL A 121 -7.46 -7.87 -19.47
C VAL A 121 -8.53 -8.70 -20.17
N SER A 122 -8.16 -9.29 -21.31
CA SER A 122 -8.94 -10.29 -22.04
C SER A 122 -8.16 -11.62 -22.08
N ASP A 123 -8.73 -12.64 -22.70
CA ASP A 123 -8.08 -13.94 -22.87
C ASP A 123 -6.81 -13.87 -23.73
N HIS A 124 -6.69 -12.84 -24.58
CA HIS A 124 -5.64 -12.71 -25.59
C HIS A 124 -4.66 -11.59 -25.29
N GLU A 125 -5.11 -10.54 -24.60
CA GLU A 125 -4.30 -9.35 -24.38
C GLU A 125 -4.49 -8.72 -23.00
N ARG A 126 -3.43 -8.06 -22.56
CA ARG A 126 -3.42 -7.18 -21.40
C ARG A 126 -3.01 -5.80 -21.87
N HIS A 127 -3.94 -4.87 -21.90
CA HIS A 127 -3.74 -3.52 -22.40
C HIS A 127 -3.86 -2.51 -21.28
N TRP A 128 -2.76 -1.82 -20.99
CA TRP A 128 -2.72 -0.70 -20.05
C TRP A 128 -2.66 0.61 -20.80
N PHE A 129 -3.50 1.58 -20.44
CA PHE A 129 -3.53 2.87 -21.11
C PHE A 129 -4.01 4.02 -20.22
N TYR A 130 -3.57 5.23 -20.53
CA TYR A 130 -4.10 6.47 -19.94
C TYR A 130 -5.47 6.82 -20.51
N PHE A 131 -6.35 7.37 -19.66
CA PHE A 131 -7.64 7.88 -20.11
C PHE A 131 -8.11 9.09 -19.28
N GLY A 132 -8.93 9.93 -19.89
CA GLY A 132 -9.44 11.16 -19.29
C GLY A 132 -8.35 12.22 -19.08
N PRO A 133 -8.64 13.24 -18.23
CA PRO A 133 -7.75 14.38 -18.05
C PRO A 133 -6.55 14.05 -17.15
N TRP A 134 -5.35 14.34 -17.65
CA TRP A 134 -4.12 14.40 -16.90
C TRP A 134 -3.75 15.86 -16.63
N LYS A 135 -3.75 16.23 -15.36
CA LYS A 135 -3.47 17.59 -14.89
C LYS A 135 -2.01 17.70 -14.51
N TYR A 136 -1.32 18.70 -15.03
CA TYR A 136 0.09 18.98 -14.76
C TYR A 136 0.22 20.33 -14.06
N TYR A 137 1.00 20.37 -13.00
CA TYR A 137 1.19 21.52 -12.14
C TYR A 137 2.66 21.93 -12.16
N ASN A 138 2.94 23.21 -11.99
CA ASN A 138 4.30 23.71 -11.89
C ASN A 138 4.85 23.61 -10.44
N LYS A 139 6.12 24.00 -10.22
CA LYS A 139 6.77 23.95 -8.90
C LYS A 139 6.12 24.89 -7.86
N GLU A 140 5.32 25.87 -8.29
CA GLU A 140 4.53 26.71 -7.39
C GLU A 140 3.19 26.05 -7.01
N GLY A 141 2.83 24.93 -7.63
CA GLY A 141 1.56 24.23 -7.44
C GLY A 141 0.41 24.76 -8.31
N LYS A 142 0.68 25.69 -9.25
CA LYS A 142 -0.32 26.20 -10.19
C LYS A 142 -0.51 25.18 -11.32
N LEU A 143 -1.77 24.91 -11.68
CA LEU A 143 -2.12 24.09 -12.83
C LEU A 143 -1.56 24.75 -14.10
N SER A 144 -0.68 24.05 -14.80
CA SER A 144 0.00 24.49 -16.02
C SER A 144 -0.80 24.12 -17.26
N TYR A 145 -1.10 22.82 -17.42
CA TYR A 145 -1.88 22.34 -18.56
C TYR A 145 -2.63 21.05 -18.23
N ILE A 146 -3.59 20.71 -19.07
CA ILE A 146 -4.33 19.45 -19.03
C ILE A 146 -4.09 18.72 -20.35
N LYS A 147 -3.69 17.46 -20.28
CA LYS A 147 -3.65 16.57 -21.44
C LYS A 147 -4.84 15.60 -21.38
N ILE A 148 -5.59 15.49 -22.47
CA ILE A 148 -6.73 14.58 -22.56
C ILE A 148 -6.28 13.31 -23.29
N TYR A 149 -6.56 12.16 -22.69
CA TYR A 149 -6.30 10.86 -23.27
C TYR A 149 -7.62 10.12 -23.52
N ASN A 150 -7.78 9.58 -24.72
CA ASN A 150 -8.89 8.69 -25.08
C ASN A 150 -8.30 7.31 -25.40
N ASN A 151 -8.45 6.37 -24.47
CA ASN A 151 -8.00 4.99 -24.57
C ASN A 151 -6.54 4.84 -25.06
N GLY A 152 -5.61 5.55 -24.42
CA GLY A 152 -4.19 5.52 -24.77
C GLY A 152 -3.78 6.47 -25.90
N ASN A 153 -4.71 6.84 -26.79
CA ASN A 153 -4.46 7.84 -27.81
C ASN A 153 -4.51 9.24 -27.20
N LYS A 154 -3.45 10.01 -27.41
CA LYS A 154 -3.40 11.41 -27.02
C LYS A 154 -4.21 12.21 -28.03
N THR A 155 -5.27 12.87 -27.57
CA THR A 155 -6.18 13.60 -28.47
C THR A 155 -5.88 15.09 -28.45
N ASP A 156 -5.90 15.73 -27.28
CA ASP A 156 -5.70 17.18 -27.15
C ASP A 156 -4.86 17.55 -25.93
N SER A 157 -4.09 18.65 -26.05
CA SER A 157 -3.44 19.34 -24.93
C SER A 157 -4.06 20.72 -24.76
N ILE A 158 -4.73 20.96 -23.64
CA ILE A 158 -5.27 22.28 -23.29
C ILE A 158 -4.24 22.98 -22.41
N SER A 159 -3.48 23.92 -22.99
CA SER A 159 -2.58 24.80 -22.23
C SER A 159 -3.40 25.90 -21.55
N LYS A 160 -3.20 26.11 -20.25
CA LYS A 160 -3.60 27.37 -19.60
C LYS A 160 -2.34 28.23 -19.51
N ALA A 161 -1.99 28.85 -20.65
CA ALA A 161 -0.99 29.91 -20.66
C ALA A 161 -1.36 30.97 -19.61
N LYS A 162 -0.31 31.51 -18.98
CA LYS A 162 -0.36 32.17 -17.68
C LYS A 162 -1.12 33.48 -17.70
#